data_AF-X0Z3T6-F1
#
_entry.id   AF-X0Z3T6-F1
#
_cell.length_a   1.000
_cell.length_b   1.000
_cell.length_c   1.000
_cell.angle_alpha   90.00
_cell.angle_beta   90.00
_cell.angle_gamma   90.00
#
_symmetry.space_group_name_H-M   'P 1'
#
loop_
_entity.id
_entity.type
_entity.pdbx_description
1 polymer ?
#
loop_
_entity_poly.entity_id
_entity_poly.type
_entity_poly.pdbx_seq_one_letter_code
_entity_poly.pdbx_strand_id
1 'polypeptide(L)'
;MAGTPRNAGTDKSLLRRARRRFLAQTAGLTALTAVWPGCHFSGSPGYGGLRPDEPNAQTPNIILIMADDLGYGDVGCYGCTDIRTPAIDNLADKGVRFTTFYANAPECTPTRT
;
A
#
# COMPACT_ATOMS: atom_id res chain seq x y z
N MET A 1 -56.61 -5.57 -12.07
CA MET A 1 -56.08 -4.27 -12.53
C MET A 1 -54.74 -4.06 -11.83
N ALA A 2 -53.64 -4.30 -12.54
CA ALA A 2 -52.29 -4.23 -12.02
C ALA A 2 -51.76 -2.79 -12.05
N GLY A 3 -51.16 -2.33 -10.95
CA GLY A 3 -50.40 -1.08 -10.89
C GLY A 3 -49.03 -1.36 -10.31
N THR A 4 -47.99 -1.39 -11.16
CA THR A 4 -46.59 -1.38 -10.75
C THR A 4 -46.20 0.02 -10.27
N PRO A 5 -45.50 0.18 -9.13
CA PRO A 5 -44.84 1.45 -8.85
C PRO A 5 -43.60 1.58 -9.74
N ARG A 6 -43.58 2.72 -10.45
CA ARG A 6 -42.59 3.19 -11.40
C ARG A 6 -41.26 3.53 -10.72
N ASN A 7 -40.18 3.26 -11.45
CA ASN A 7 -38.79 3.60 -11.17
C ASN A 7 -38.59 4.97 -10.50
N ALA A 8 -37.92 4.97 -9.33
CA ALA A 8 -37.38 6.17 -8.71
C ALA A 8 -36.18 6.67 -9.53
N GLY A 9 -36.41 7.70 -10.36
CA GLY A 9 -35.34 8.41 -11.05
C GLY A 9 -34.47 9.15 -10.04
N THR A 10 -33.24 8.69 -9.82
CA THR A 10 -32.22 9.41 -9.04
C THR A 10 -31.99 10.81 -9.62
N ASP A 11 -32.42 11.82 -8.88
CA ASP A 11 -32.23 13.23 -9.23
C ASP A 11 -30.75 13.63 -9.10
N LYS A 12 -30.04 13.57 -10.23
CA LYS A 12 -28.62 13.94 -10.37
C LYS A 12 -28.36 15.42 -10.04
N SER A 13 -29.39 16.26 -9.99
CA SER A 13 -29.25 17.69 -9.66
C SER A 13 -29.04 17.90 -8.15
N LEU A 14 -29.63 17.07 -7.30
CA LEU A 14 -29.44 17.08 -5.84
C LEU A 14 -28.01 16.65 -5.46
N LEU A 15 -27.48 15.63 -6.13
CA LEU A 15 -26.08 15.18 -5.95
C LEU A 15 -25.07 16.25 -6.37
N ARG A 16 -25.36 17.02 -7.42
CA ARG A 16 -24.51 18.15 -7.84
C ARG A 16 -24.57 19.31 -6.85
N ARG A 17 -25.73 19.58 -6.23
CA ARG A 17 -25.87 20.60 -5.16
C ARG A 17 -25.17 20.17 -3.87
N ALA A 18 -25.25 18.90 -3.50
CA ALA A 18 -24.56 18.35 -2.32
C ALA A 18 -23.03 18.44 -2.46
N ARG A 19 -22.48 18.08 -3.64
CA ARG A 19 -21.04 18.22 -3.93
C ARG A 19 -20.54 19.67 -3.88
N ARG A 20 -21.33 20.62 -4.38
CA ARG A 20 -20.96 22.06 -4.34
C ARG A 20 -20.98 22.64 -2.94
N ARG A 21 -21.82 22.12 -2.04
CA ARG A 21 -21.84 22.55 -0.62
C ARG A 21 -20.68 21.96 0.19
N PHE A 22 -20.23 20.75 -0.13
CA PHE A 22 -19.11 20.10 0.57
C PHE A 22 -17.75 20.76 0.26
N LEU A 23 -17.54 21.20 -0.98
CA LEU A 23 -16.33 21.92 -1.41
C LEU A 23 -16.23 23.37 -0.87
N ALA A 24 -17.32 23.93 -0.35
CA ALA A 24 -17.34 25.30 0.17
C ALA A 24 -17.12 25.40 1.70
N GLN A 25 -17.08 24.28 2.43
CA GLN A 25 -16.99 24.28 3.90
C GLN A 25 -15.59 23.97 4.47
N THR A 26 -14.59 23.65 3.63
CA THR A 26 -13.23 23.34 4.12
C THR A 26 -12.25 24.53 4.05
N ALA A 27 -12.73 25.72 3.69
CA ALA A 27 -11.89 26.91 3.50
C ALA A 27 -11.83 27.85 4.72
N GLY A 28 -12.22 27.40 5.91
CA GLY A 28 -12.20 28.24 7.11
C GLY A 28 -11.96 27.43 8.36
N LEU A 29 -10.69 27.12 8.64
CA LEU A 29 -10.12 26.84 9.97
C LEU A 29 -8.59 26.69 9.82
N THR A 30 -7.94 27.81 9.50
CA THR A 30 -6.50 27.96 9.76
C THR A 30 -6.30 28.31 11.24
N ALA A 31 -5.17 27.84 11.78
CA ALA A 31 -4.51 28.31 13.01
C ALA A 31 -5.06 27.84 14.36
N LEU A 32 -4.68 26.61 14.75
CA LEU A 32 -4.10 26.39 16.08
C LEU A 32 -2.74 25.72 15.90
N THR A 33 -1.72 26.57 15.78
CA THR A 33 -0.32 26.23 15.96
C THR A 33 -0.13 25.65 17.36
N ALA A 34 -0.15 24.33 17.47
CA ALA A 34 0.44 23.64 18.62
C ALA A 34 1.97 23.72 18.49
N VAL A 35 2.53 24.91 18.72
CA VAL A 35 3.90 25.04 19.19
C VAL A 35 3.86 24.52 20.61
N TRP A 36 4.15 23.23 20.78
CA TRP A 36 4.47 22.70 22.09
C TRP A 36 5.69 23.47 22.60
N PRO A 37 5.64 24.13 23.76
CA PRO A 37 6.82 24.75 24.35
C PRO A 37 7.76 23.62 24.79
N GLY A 38 8.63 23.19 23.88
CA GLY A 38 9.55 22.07 24.09
C GLY A 38 9.93 21.28 22.83
N CYS A 39 9.15 21.36 21.75
CA CYS A 39 9.58 20.80 20.46
C CYS A 39 10.41 21.84 19.71
N HIS A 40 11.70 21.86 20.00
CA HIS A 40 12.70 22.36 19.07
C HIS A 40 12.52 21.63 17.74
N PHE A 41 11.97 22.32 16.72
CA PHE A 41 12.12 21.92 15.32
C PHE A 41 13.59 22.18 14.94
N SER A 42 14.47 21.33 15.44
CA SER A 42 15.87 21.29 15.06
C SER A 42 16.01 20.35 13.87
N GLY A 43 16.18 20.95 12.70
CA GLY A 43 16.68 20.25 11.52
C GLY A 43 15.62 19.47 10.76
N SER A 44 15.36 19.92 9.54
CA SER A 44 14.94 19.08 8.43
C SER A 44 15.70 17.75 8.45
N PRO A 45 15.06 16.59 8.20
CA PRO A 45 15.80 15.39 7.84
C PRO A 45 16.45 15.67 6.50
N GLY A 46 17.68 16.17 6.56
CA GLY A 46 18.58 16.20 5.43
C GLY A 46 18.67 14.77 4.92
N TYR A 47 18.63 14.61 3.60
CA TYR A 47 19.16 13.44 2.94
C TYR A 47 20.63 13.34 3.33
N GLY A 48 20.87 12.65 4.44
CA GLY A 48 22.15 12.53 5.10
C GLY A 48 23.09 11.77 4.18
N GLY A 49 24.10 12.47 3.71
CA GLY A 49 25.26 11.85 3.08
C GLY A 49 25.83 10.79 4.01
N LEU A 50 26.11 9.63 3.44
CA LEU A 50 26.82 8.53 4.07
C LEU A 50 28.15 9.08 4.62
N ARG A 51 28.23 9.27 5.94
CA ARG A 51 29.48 9.59 6.62
C ARG A 51 30.26 8.28 6.81
N PRO A 52 31.48 8.15 6.28
CA PRO A 52 32.26 6.91 6.30
C PRO A 52 32.79 6.51 7.70
N ASP A 53 32.47 7.27 8.73
CA ASP A 53 33.11 7.25 10.05
C ASP A 53 32.15 6.99 11.23
N GLU A 54 30.84 6.88 11.01
CA GLU A 54 29.92 6.32 12.00
C GLU A 54 30.11 4.80 12.08
N PRO A 55 30.02 4.14 13.27
CA PRO A 55 30.06 2.69 13.36
C PRO A 55 28.98 2.13 12.44
N ASN A 56 29.44 1.66 11.29
CA ASN A 56 28.65 1.34 10.11
C ASN A 56 27.48 0.47 10.57
N ALA A 57 26.27 1.04 10.59
CA ALA A 57 25.06 0.26 10.51
C ALA A 57 25.20 -0.52 9.21
N GLN A 58 25.80 -1.72 9.31
CA GLN A 58 26.44 -2.37 8.18
C GLN A 58 25.45 -2.39 7.04
N THR A 59 25.85 -1.82 5.90
CA THR A 59 25.03 -1.82 4.69
C THR A 59 24.47 -3.22 4.49
N PRO A 60 23.14 -3.40 4.51
CA PRO A 60 22.56 -4.74 4.50
C PRO A 60 22.86 -5.40 3.16
N ASN A 61 23.15 -6.70 3.18
CA ASN A 61 23.20 -7.49 1.97
C ASN A 61 21.77 -7.78 1.50
N ILE A 62 21.49 -7.50 0.23
CA ILE A 62 20.17 -7.75 -0.37
C ILE A 62 20.29 -8.99 -1.26
N ILE A 63 19.46 -10.00 -0.99
CA ILE A 63 19.34 -11.21 -1.81
C ILE A 63 17.95 -11.20 -2.45
N LEU A 64 17.90 -11.14 -3.78
CA LEU A 64 16.67 -11.28 -4.55
C LEU A 64 16.56 -12.71 -5.07
N ILE A 65 15.52 -13.42 -4.63
CA ILE A 65 15.18 -14.76 -5.11
C ILE A 65 13.93 -14.64 -5.97
N MET A 66 14.04 -14.98 -7.26
CA MET A 66 12.93 -15.00 -8.20
C MET A 66 12.77 -16.42 -8.75
N ALA A 67 11.56 -16.97 -8.63
CA ALA A 67 11.20 -18.28 -9.17
C ALA A 67 10.47 -18.10 -10.51
N ASP A 68 10.69 -19.04 -11.44
CA ASP A 68 9.98 -19.10 -12.71
C ASP A 68 8.70 -19.93 -12.59
N ASP A 69 7.64 -19.53 -13.29
CA ASP A 69 6.34 -20.23 -13.34
C ASP A 69 5.73 -20.61 -11.97
N LEU A 70 6.07 -19.88 -10.90
CA LEU A 70 5.51 -20.12 -9.57
C LEU A 70 4.15 -19.43 -9.42
N GLY A 71 3.09 -20.22 -9.36
CA GLY A 71 1.73 -19.76 -9.14
C GLY A 71 1.47 -19.37 -7.68
N TYR A 72 0.43 -18.54 -7.48
CA TYR A 72 0.03 -18.07 -6.15
C TYR A 72 -0.29 -19.21 -5.16
N GLY A 73 -0.91 -20.29 -5.65
CA GLY A 73 -1.35 -21.42 -4.85
C GLY A 73 -0.30 -22.52 -4.65
N ASP A 74 0.94 -22.34 -5.14
CA ASP A 74 1.95 -23.40 -5.16
C ASP A 74 2.78 -23.46 -3.87
N VAL A 75 2.63 -22.48 -2.98
CA VAL A 75 3.40 -22.37 -1.73
C VAL A 75 2.49 -22.55 -0.52
N GLY A 76 2.97 -23.30 0.48
CA GLY A 76 2.25 -23.64 1.70
C GLY A 76 1.71 -22.43 2.43
N CYS A 77 2.48 -21.35 2.54
CA CYS A 77 2.02 -20.13 3.19
C CYS A 77 0.77 -19.52 2.52
N TYR A 78 0.55 -19.72 1.21
CA TYR A 78 -0.66 -19.28 0.50
C TYR A 78 -1.78 -20.35 0.44
N GLY A 79 -1.60 -21.49 1.10
CA GLY A 79 -2.62 -22.53 1.24
C GLY A 79 -2.36 -23.80 0.43
N CYS A 80 -1.19 -23.96 -0.19
CA CYS A 80 -0.83 -25.22 -0.85
C CYS A 80 -0.79 -26.37 0.18
N THR A 81 -1.52 -27.46 -0.07
CA THR A 81 -1.48 -28.67 0.78
C THR A 81 -0.71 -29.81 0.14
N ASP A 82 -0.46 -29.73 -1.15
CA ASP A 82 0.11 -30.84 -1.94
C ASP A 82 1.64 -30.84 -1.84
N ILE A 83 2.25 -29.66 -1.80
CA ILE A 83 3.71 -29.47 -1.76
C ILE A 83 4.10 -28.78 -0.45
N ARG A 84 5.06 -29.37 0.26
CA ARG A 84 5.62 -28.77 1.49
C ARG A 84 6.76 -27.81 1.15
N THR A 85 6.64 -26.55 1.57
CA THR A 85 7.61 -25.48 1.29
C THR A 85 8.19 -24.84 2.56
N PRO A 86 8.74 -25.63 3.51
CA PRO A 86 9.02 -25.15 4.87
C PRO A 86 10.03 -23.99 4.93
N ALA A 87 10.95 -23.89 3.98
CA ALA A 87 11.89 -22.77 3.92
C ALA A 87 11.19 -21.45 3.52
N ILE A 88 10.29 -21.50 2.54
CA ILE A 88 9.52 -20.32 2.09
C ILE A 88 8.49 -19.95 3.15
N ASP A 89 7.86 -20.94 3.77
CA ASP A 89 6.87 -20.71 4.85
C ASP A 89 7.52 -20.02 6.05
N ASN A 90 8.73 -20.44 6.44
CA ASN A 90 9.50 -19.80 7.51
C ASN A 90 9.94 -18.37 7.16
N LEU A 91 10.26 -18.10 5.88
CA LEU A 91 10.55 -16.74 5.42
C LEU A 91 9.31 -15.85 5.49
N ALA A 92 8.13 -16.37 5.13
CA ALA A 92 6.88 -15.65 5.24
C ALA A 92 6.48 -15.36 6.69
N ASP A 93 6.70 -16.29 7.62
CA ASP A 93 6.39 -16.14 9.05
C ASP A 93 7.30 -15.13 9.76
N LYS A 94 8.58 -15.07 9.37
CA LYS A 94 9.57 -14.14 9.95
C LYS A 94 9.63 -12.78 9.25
N GLY A 95 8.91 -12.65 8.14
CA GLY A 95 9.00 -11.51 7.26
C GLY A 95 7.65 -10.84 7.01
N VAL A 96 7.56 -10.20 5.86
CA VAL A 96 6.31 -9.61 5.36
C VAL A 96 5.87 -10.43 4.16
N ARG A 97 4.59 -10.82 4.15
CA ARG A 97 3.98 -11.56 3.06
C ARG A 97 2.96 -10.70 2.33
N PHE A 98 3.08 -10.64 1.00
CA PHE A 98 2.15 -9.91 0.15
C PHE A 98 1.08 -10.85 -0.40
N THR A 99 -0.17 -10.68 0.00
CA THR A 99 -1.29 -11.48 -0.50
C THR A 99 -1.87 -10.96 -1.82
N THR A 100 -1.51 -9.73 -2.20
CA THR A 100 -1.97 -9.04 -3.41
C THR A 100 -0.76 -8.47 -4.15
N PHE A 101 -0.04 -9.32 -4.87
CA PHE A 101 1.12 -8.98 -5.69
C PHE A 101 0.89 -9.50 -7.12
N TYR A 102 1.05 -8.62 -8.11
CA TYR A 102 0.78 -8.94 -9.51
C TYR A 102 2.05 -8.77 -10.34
N ALA A 103 2.31 -9.73 -11.22
CA ALA A 103 3.26 -9.55 -12.30
C ALA A 103 2.70 -8.51 -13.29
N ASN A 104 3.59 -7.80 -14.00
CA ASN A 104 3.19 -6.85 -15.02
C ASN A 104 2.56 -7.51 -16.26
N ALA A 105 2.84 -8.80 -16.49
CA ALA A 105 2.26 -9.64 -17.52
C ALA A 105 2.40 -11.13 -17.14
N PRO A 106 1.57 -12.04 -17.68
CA PRO A 106 1.62 -13.47 -17.38
C PRO A 106 2.67 -14.20 -18.22
N GLU A 107 3.81 -13.54 -18.51
CA GLU A 107 4.87 -14.06 -19.37
C GLU A 107 6.23 -13.77 -18.73
N CYS A 108 7.19 -14.69 -18.87
CA CYS A 108 8.49 -14.60 -18.19
C CYS A 108 9.29 -13.36 -18.61
N THR A 109 9.32 -13.04 -19.91
CA THR A 109 10.11 -11.93 -20.45
C THR A 109 9.67 -10.57 -19.92
N PRO A 110 8.39 -10.14 -20.07
CA PRO A 110 7.97 -8.85 -19.54
C PRO A 110 8.07 -8.79 -18.01
N THR A 111 7.89 -9.90 -17.29
CA THR A 111 8.05 -9.93 -15.82
C THR A 111 9.45 -9.54 -15.35
N ARG A 112 10.46 -9.72 -16.20
CA ARG A 112 11.88 -9.53 -15.87
C ARG A 112 12.50 -8.25 -16.48
N THR A 113 11.73 -7.49 -17.25
CA THR A 113 12.19 -6.26 -17.96
C THR A 113 11.41 -5.05 -17.51
#